data_AF-A0A523STW9-F1
#
_entry.id   AF-A0A523STW9-F1
#
_cell.length_a   1.000
_cell.length_b   1.000
_cell.length_c   1.000
_cell.angle_alpha   90.00
_cell.angle_beta   90.00
_cell.angle_gamma   90.00
#
_symmetry.space_group_name_H-M   'P 1'
#
loop_
_entity.id
_entity.type
_entity.pdbx_description
1 polymer ?
#
loop_
_entity_poly.entity_id
_entity_poly.type
_entity_poly.pdbx_seq_one_letter_code
_entity_poly.pdbx_strand_id
1 'polypeptide(L)' 'LPYFSITPTFSFCRNHGYIRGEVHECPDCGEKTEVYSRIVGYLRPVSTWNDGKRQEFRERTPYTQMI' A
#
# COMPACT_ATOMS: atom_id res chain seq x y z
N LEU A 1 -11.47 -17.26 -16.91
CA LEU A 1 -11.02 -15.89 -16.58
C LEU A 1 -9.62 -15.71 -17.13
N PRO A 2 -9.36 -14.82 -18.11
CA PRO A 2 -8.06 -14.79 -18.80
C PRO A 2 -6.93 -14.16 -17.98
N TYR A 3 -7.22 -13.27 -17.03
CA TYR A 3 -6.23 -12.72 -16.09
C TYR A 3 -6.91 -12.13 -14.86
N PHE A 4 -6.39 -12.42 -13.67
CA PHE A 4 -6.68 -11.70 -12.44
C PHE A 4 -5.39 -11.54 -11.65
N SER A 5 -5.32 -10.50 -10.81
CA SER A 5 -4.17 -10.28 -9.93
C SER A 5 -4.65 -9.81 -8.56
N ILE A 6 -4.02 -10.33 -7.51
CA ILE A 6 -4.21 -9.82 -6.15
C ILE A 6 -3.28 -8.64 -5.98
N THR A 7 -3.82 -7.51 -5.53
CA THR A 7 -3.04 -6.31 -5.23
C THR A 7 -2.69 -6.29 -3.74
N PRO A 8 -1.43 -6.57 -3.35
CA PRO A 8 -1.01 -6.36 -1.98
C PRO A 8 -0.82 -4.86 -1.72
N THR A 9 -1.23 -4.43 -0.53
CA THR A 9 -0.75 -3.17 0.05
C THR A 9 0.40 -3.51 1.00
N PHE A 10 1.53 -2.86 0.81
CA PHE A 10 2.71 -3.04 1.65
C PHE A 10 3.42 -1.70 1.83
N SER A 11 4.28 -1.63 2.83
CA SER A 11 5.06 -0.45 3.16
C SER A 11 6.54 -0.74 3.01
N PHE A 12 7.34 0.29 2.75
CA PHE A 12 8.77 0.14 2.57
C PHE A 12 9.52 1.11 3.48
N CYS A 13 10.41 0.57 4.31
CA CYS A 13 11.40 1.32 5.07
C CYS A 13 12.72 1.34 4.29
N ARG A 14 13.39 2.50 4.24
CA ARG A 14 14.68 2.64 3.56
C ARG A 14 15.79 1.80 4.21
N ASN A 15 15.69 1.55 5.52
CA ASN A 15 16.70 0.81 6.27
C ASN A 15 16.36 -0.69 6.41
N HIS A 16 15.09 -1.01 6.68
CA HIS A 16 14.66 -2.38 7.02
C HIS A 16 13.89 -3.10 5.90
N GLY A 17 13.57 -2.43 4.81
CA GLY A 17 12.93 -3.03 3.64
C GLY A 17 11.40 -3.14 3.76
N TYR A 18 10.84 -4.25 3.27
CA TYR A 18 9.40 -4.42 3.10
C TYR A 18 8.67 -4.78 4.39
N ILE A 19 7.57 -4.08 4.66
CA ILE A 19 6.68 -4.25 5.80
C ILE A 19 5.30 -4.60 5.26
N ARG A 20 4.64 -5.60 5.87
CA ARG A 20 3.29 -6.02 5.45
C ARG A 20 2.25 -5.00 5.87
N GLY A 21 1.32 -4.69 4.96
CA GLY A 21 0.21 -3.78 5.21
C GLY A 21 0.57 -2.30 5.06
N GLU A 22 -0.40 -1.46 5.40
CA GLU A 22 -0.24 -0.01 5.45
C GLU A 22 0.33 0.39 6.81
N VAL A 23 1.61 0.70 6.81
CA VAL A 23 2.40 1.11 7.97
C VAL A 23 3.11 2.38 7.54
N HIS A 24 2.88 3.48 8.26
CA HIS A 24 3.47 4.81 7.93
C HIS A 24 4.77 5.10 8.70
N GLU A 25 5.06 4.30 9.73
CA GLU A 25 6.26 4.41 10.56
C GLU A 25 6.87 3.02 10.76
N CYS A 26 8.16 2.88 10.52
CA CYS A 26 8.86 1.60 10.64
C CYS A 26 8.87 1.13 12.10
N PRO A 27 8.48 -0.12 12.39
CA PRO A 27 8.46 -0.63 13.76
C PRO A 27 9.87 -0.79 14.37
N ASP A 28 10.90 -0.93 13.53
CA ASP A 28 12.28 -1.18 13.97
C ASP A 28 13.11 0.11 14.19
N CYS A 29 12.96 1.15 13.35
CA CYS A 29 13.68 2.43 13.51
C CYS A 29 12.81 3.66 13.77
N GLY A 30 11.47 3.56 13.66
CA GLY A 30 10.57 4.70 13.78
C GLY A 30 10.62 5.68 12.60
N GLU A 31 11.39 5.42 11.54
CA GLU A 31 11.41 6.29 10.35
C GLU A 31 10.12 6.17 9.54
N LYS A 32 9.81 7.24 8.79
CA LYS A 32 8.68 7.24 7.85
C LYS A 32 8.89 6.20 6.74
N THR A 33 7.83 5.46 6.47
CA THR A 33 7.79 4.41 5.44
C THR A 33 6.97 4.88 4.24
N GLU A 34 7.27 4.31 3.07
CA GLU A 34 6.53 4.56 1.84
C GLU A 34 5.50 3.45 1.61
N VAL A 35 4.21 3.80 1.59
CA VAL A 35 3.13 2.84 1.33
C VAL A 35 2.95 2.67 -0.18
N TYR A 36 3.00 1.44 -0.65
CA TYR A 36 2.79 1.05 -2.05
C TYR A 36 1.50 0.26 -2.20
N SER A 37 0.76 0.57 -3.27
CA SER A 37 -0.38 -0.23 -3.71
C SER A 37 -0.61 -0.05 -5.21
N ARG A 38 -1.54 -0.80 -5.80
CA ARG A 38 -1.85 -0.79 -7.24
C ARG A 38 -3.31 -0.39 -7.48
N ILE A 39 -3.50 0.77 -8.12
CA ILE A 39 -4.83 1.23 -8.57
C ILE A 39 -4.92 1.28 -10.11
N VAL A 40 -3.89 1.78 -10.78
CA VAL A 40 -3.88 2.03 -12.24
C VAL A 40 -3.02 1.05 -13.04
N GLY A 41 -2.84 -0.18 -12.53
CA GLY A 41 -2.15 -1.27 -13.25
C GLY A 41 -0.72 -1.57 -12.80
N TYR A 42 -0.03 -0.65 -12.11
CA TYR A 42 1.29 -0.88 -11.51
C TYR A 42 1.38 -0.39 -10.06
N LEU A 43 2.39 -0.89 -9.31
CA LEU A 43 2.64 -0.50 -7.92
C LEU A 43 3.29 0.89 -7.89
N ARG A 44 2.71 1.80 -7.10
CA ARG A 44 3.23 3.16 -6.95
C ARG A 44 3.03 3.64 -5.50
N PRO A 45 3.87 4.54 -4.98
CA PRO A 45 3.66 5.10 -3.65
C PRO A 45 2.33 5.87 -3.59
N VAL A 46 1.52 5.59 -2.58
CA VAL A 46 0.21 6.24 -2.35
C VAL A 46 0.37 7.75 -2.16
N SER A 47 1.51 8.21 -1.63
CA SER A 47 1.85 9.63 -1.46
C SER A 47 1.84 10.42 -2.78
N THR A 48 2.14 9.75 -3.89
CA THR A 48 2.24 10.38 -5.23
C THR A 48 0.91 10.44 -5.98
N TRP A 49 -0.17 9.94 -5.38
CA TRP A 49 -1.49 9.89 -6.00
C TRP A 49 -2.22 11.23 -5.86
N ASN A 50 -3.07 11.54 -6.84
CA ASN A 50 -3.97 12.69 -6.75
C ASN A 50 -5.09 12.43 -5.74
N ASP A 51 -5.87 13.46 -5.41
CA ASP A 51 -6.92 13.37 -4.40
C ASP A 51 -7.97 12.30 -4.71
N GLY A 52 -8.39 12.19 -5.96
CA GLY A 52 -9.36 11.16 -6.37
C GLY A 52 -8.85 9.75 -6.12
N LYS A 53 -7.60 9.44 -6.48
CA LYS A 53 -7.01 8.12 -6.25
C LYS A 53 -6.74 7.84 -4.78
N ARG A 54 -6.41 8.87 -3.99
CA ARG A 54 -6.33 8.75 -2.53
C ARG A 54 -7.68 8.41 -1.91
N GLN A 55 -8.76 9.03 -2.40
CA GLN A 55 -10.11 8.72 -1.95
C GLN A 55 -10.52 7.29 -2.34
N GLU A 56 -10.31 6.89 -3.60
CA GLU A 56 -10.55 5.52 -4.07
C GLU A 56 -9.78 4.47 -3.26
N PHE A 57 -8.60 4.80 -2.75
CA PHE A 57 -7.82 3.91 -1.90
C PHE A 57 -8.44 3.73 -0.52
N ARG A 58 -8.86 4.84 0.12
CA ARG A 58 -9.45 4.85 1.46
C ARG A 58 -10.78 4.11 1.54
N GLU A 59 -11.53 4.12 0.45
CA GLU A 59 -12.83 3.43 0.36
C GLU A 59 -12.68 1.91 0.15
N ARG A 60 -11.46 1.40 -0.09
CA ARG A 60 -11.24 -0.03 -0.26
C ARG A 60 -11.21 -0.76 1.08
N THR A 61 -11.88 -1.90 1.13
CA THR A 61 -11.73 -2.86 2.23
C THR A 61 -10.72 -3.95 1.82
N PRO A 62 -9.55 -4.03 2.47
CA PRO A 62 -8.61 -5.11 2.25
C PRO A 62 -9.16 -6.45 2.77
N TYR A 63 -8.81 -7.54 2.10
CA TYR A 63 -9.24 -8.89 2.47
C TYR A 63 -8.89 -9.28 3.92
N THR A 64 -7.82 -8.72 4.49
CA THR A 64 -7.43 -8.94 5.88
C THR A 64 -8.42 -8.40 6.91
N GLN A 65 -9.32 -7.48 6.54
CA GLN A 65 -10.36 -6.96 7.44
C GLN A 65 -11.69 -7.73 7.35
N MET A 66 -11.78 -8.73 6.48
CA MET A 66 -13.02 -9.49 6.24
C MET A 66 -13.05 -10.85 6.95
N ILE A 67 -12.11 -11.10 7.87
CA ILE A 67 -11.94 -12.35 8.61
C ILE A 67 -12.01 -12.09 10.10
#